data_AF-A0A538FU58-F1
#
_entry.id   AF-A0A538FU58-F1
#
_cell.length_a   1.000
_cell.length_b   1.000
_cell.length_c   1.000
_cell.angle_alpha   90.00
_cell.angle_beta   90.00
_cell.angle_gamma   90.00
#
_symmetry.space_group_name_H-M   'P 1'
#
loop_
_entity.id
_entity.type
_entity.pdbx_description
1 polymer ?
#
loop_
_entity_poly.entity_id
_entity_poly.type
_entity_poly.pdbx_seq_one_letter_code
_entity_poly.pdbx_strand_id
1 'polypeptide(L)'
;MRTLLGALGAVVFALAPAGAHQIRPLGHANPGGGYTGDVFVHNGFAYLSSWHGSNCPSQGVRVYDLSKPSRPRHVATFADGASNLAVRGTWTEKTIVQHAATPSFTGELAAVSFQNCPGTNSYRGFGLYDVTNPRSPKELSLVRTDPGGSHEIWLQAVGRRAYVYTAIPVAEFPGHAPSPGFRIFDVTDPRQPAEVGSWIAPESLKAGKRAVFVHSVRVNARATRAYLSYWDLGTVLLDISKPAHPRYLGRTADPQGFAHSTAIAPNGRLLIETHETTGGRPSFWNISNPRKPRLLSVFKPPARLVTAARNRGASGFTLGVHDPKIIGKRAYFSWYALGVLVVDISNPRHPKFVAQFLPPPSRDPENEFCARSSCTYTWGVYPTRTYVAAADMVGGLWLFRPPK
;
A
#
# COMPACT_ATOMS: atom_id res chain seq x y z
N MET A 1 -67.23 -17.48 9.92
CA MET A 1 -67.26 -16.02 9.75
C MET A 1 -66.28 -15.38 10.74
N ARG A 2 -64.98 -15.39 10.41
CA ARG A 2 -63.93 -14.62 11.09
C ARG A 2 -62.94 -14.19 10.01
N THR A 3 -62.84 -12.89 9.84
CA THR A 3 -62.20 -12.15 8.74
C THR A 3 -60.68 -12.19 8.84
N LEU A 4 -60.03 -12.61 7.75
CA LEU A 4 -58.64 -12.25 7.43
C LEU A 4 -58.61 -10.79 6.97
N LEU A 5 -57.80 -9.94 7.61
CA LEU A 5 -57.26 -8.73 6.99
C LEU A 5 -55.74 -8.87 6.92
N GLY A 6 -55.23 -9.03 5.70
CA GLY A 6 -53.81 -8.94 5.39
C GLY A 6 -53.35 -7.49 5.41
N ALA A 7 -52.32 -7.20 6.20
CA ALA A 7 -51.61 -5.93 6.13
C ALA A 7 -50.54 -6.02 5.04
N LEU A 8 -50.84 -5.46 3.86
CA LEU A 8 -49.83 -5.08 2.87
C LEU A 8 -49.04 -3.88 3.41
N GLY A 9 -47.90 -4.14 4.04
CA GLY A 9 -46.94 -3.11 4.39
C GLY A 9 -46.21 -2.61 3.14
N ALA A 10 -46.60 -1.44 2.65
CA ALA A 10 -45.89 -0.75 1.59
C ALA A 10 -44.46 -0.40 2.05
N VAL A 11 -43.46 -0.93 1.34
CA VAL A 11 -42.05 -0.54 1.53
C VAL A 11 -41.88 0.87 0.98
N VAL A 12 -41.87 1.85 1.87
CA VAL A 12 -41.47 3.22 1.54
C VAL A 12 -39.96 3.22 1.29
N PHE A 13 -39.56 3.25 0.03
CA PHE A 13 -38.19 3.60 -0.33
C PHE A 13 -37.95 5.06 0.04
N ALA A 14 -37.35 5.28 1.21
CA ALA A 14 -36.79 6.58 1.55
C ALA A 14 -35.72 6.93 0.50
N LEU A 15 -36.03 7.92 -0.33
CA LEU A 15 -35.08 8.52 -1.26
C LEU A 15 -33.92 9.11 -0.45
N ALA A 16 -32.75 8.47 -0.51
CA ALA A 16 -31.53 9.00 0.04
C ALA A 16 -31.15 10.31 -0.68
N PRO A 17 -30.68 11.35 0.03
CA PRO A 17 -30.30 12.60 -0.60
C PRO A 17 -29.14 12.39 -1.57
N ALA A 18 -29.19 13.09 -2.71
CA ALA A 18 -28.16 13.10 -3.72
C ALA A 18 -26.79 13.49 -3.12
N GLY A 19 -25.77 12.67 -3.36
CA GLY A 19 -24.37 13.02 -3.04
C GLY A 19 -23.58 11.99 -2.21
N ALA A 20 -23.70 10.70 -2.50
CA ALA A 20 -22.65 9.69 -2.30
C ALA A 20 -23.12 8.35 -2.88
N HIS A 21 -22.36 7.78 -3.82
CA HIS A 21 -22.61 6.41 -4.27
C HIS A 21 -21.79 5.44 -3.41
N GLN A 22 -22.48 4.58 -2.67
CA GLN A 22 -21.87 3.36 -2.14
C GLN A 22 -21.62 2.44 -3.34
N ILE A 23 -20.36 2.08 -3.56
CA ILE A 23 -19.98 1.24 -4.69
C ILE A 23 -20.28 -0.22 -4.34
N ARG A 24 -20.91 -0.95 -5.27
CA ARG A 24 -21.15 -2.39 -5.13
C ARG A 24 -19.91 -3.20 -5.51
N PRO A 25 -19.63 -4.32 -4.83
CA PRO A 25 -18.60 -5.26 -5.26
C PRO A 25 -18.83 -5.74 -6.69
N LEU A 26 -17.74 -5.87 -7.44
CA LEU A 26 -17.68 -6.52 -8.74
C LEU A 26 -17.30 -8.00 -8.59
N GLY A 27 -16.30 -8.28 -7.76
CA GLY A 27 -15.80 -9.63 -7.48
C GLY A 27 -15.04 -9.69 -6.16
N HIS A 28 -14.80 -10.90 -5.67
CA HIS A 28 -14.17 -11.16 -4.38
C HIS A 28 -13.41 -12.48 -4.42
N ALA A 29 -12.29 -12.55 -3.71
CA ALA A 29 -11.60 -13.79 -3.38
C ALA A 29 -11.07 -13.73 -1.95
N ASN A 30 -11.50 -14.68 -1.12
CA ASN A 30 -10.92 -14.90 0.19
C ASN A 30 -9.74 -15.88 0.08
N PRO A 31 -8.49 -15.46 0.34
CA PRO A 31 -7.31 -16.33 0.26
C PRO A 31 -7.24 -17.36 1.39
N GLY A 32 -7.92 -17.13 2.53
CA GLY A 32 -7.82 -17.94 3.74
C GLY A 32 -6.44 -17.86 4.43
N GLY A 33 -6.34 -18.53 5.59
CA GLY A 33 -5.09 -18.84 6.29
C GLY A 33 -4.36 -17.70 7.02
N GLY A 34 -4.91 -16.47 7.05
CA GLY A 34 -4.29 -15.33 7.74
C GLY A 34 -4.69 -13.99 7.14
N TYR A 35 -3.97 -12.94 7.51
CA TYR A 35 -4.23 -11.58 7.03
C TYR A 35 -3.62 -11.28 5.66
N THR A 36 -4.26 -10.34 4.98
CA THR A 36 -3.84 -9.85 3.67
C THR A 36 -3.06 -8.54 3.80
N GLY A 37 -1.95 -8.42 3.07
CA GLY A 37 -1.16 -7.20 2.91
C GLY A 37 -1.63 -6.36 1.72
N ASP A 38 -0.73 -5.62 1.08
CA ASP A 38 -1.08 -4.75 -0.05
C ASP A 38 -1.53 -5.56 -1.30
N VAL A 39 -2.11 -4.87 -2.29
CA VAL A 39 -2.42 -5.42 -3.61
C VAL A 39 -1.77 -4.61 -4.72
N PHE A 40 -1.16 -5.31 -5.67
CA PHE A 40 -0.67 -4.73 -6.92
C PHE A 40 -1.32 -5.41 -8.11
N VAL A 41 -1.74 -4.64 -9.12
CA VAL A 41 -2.31 -5.21 -10.35
C VAL A 41 -1.36 -4.95 -11.51
N HIS A 42 -1.03 -6.01 -12.25
CA HIS A 42 -0.17 -5.94 -13.42
C HIS A 42 -0.67 -6.92 -14.51
N ASN A 43 -0.83 -6.45 -15.74
CA ASN A 43 -1.26 -7.23 -16.92
C ASN A 43 -2.45 -8.19 -16.67
N GLY A 44 -3.46 -7.73 -15.92
CA GLY A 44 -4.66 -8.52 -15.64
C GLY A 44 -4.52 -9.55 -14.51
N PHE A 45 -3.45 -9.48 -13.73
CA PHE A 45 -3.27 -10.28 -12.52
C PHE A 45 -3.17 -9.39 -11.28
N ALA A 46 -3.80 -9.80 -10.18
CA ALA A 46 -3.58 -9.23 -8.86
C ALA A 46 -2.55 -10.05 -8.09
N TYR A 47 -1.56 -9.36 -7.54
CA TYR A 47 -0.53 -9.87 -6.64
C TYR A 47 -0.92 -9.42 -5.24
N LEU A 48 -1.46 -10.35 -4.46
CA LEU A 48 -2.04 -10.10 -3.16
C LEU A 48 -1.08 -10.57 -2.07
N SER A 49 -0.37 -9.61 -1.49
CA SER A 49 0.57 -9.80 -0.39
C SER A 49 -0.12 -10.32 0.88
N SER A 50 0.66 -10.77 1.87
CA SER A 50 0.19 -11.26 3.17
C SER A 50 0.65 -10.35 4.30
N TRP A 51 -0.08 -10.33 5.41
CA TRP A 51 0.33 -9.65 6.63
C TRP A 51 0.48 -10.67 7.77
N HIS A 52 1.27 -10.36 8.80
CA HIS A 52 1.49 -11.31 9.89
C HIS A 52 0.32 -11.32 10.86
N GLY A 53 -0.28 -12.47 11.14
CA GLY A 53 -1.09 -12.60 12.36
C GLY A 53 -0.27 -13.13 13.54
N SER A 54 -0.94 -13.49 14.63
CA SER A 54 -0.32 -14.23 15.74
C SER A 54 0.27 -15.57 15.27
N ASN A 55 -0.33 -16.18 14.25
CA ASN A 55 0.16 -17.42 13.66
C ASN A 55 1.31 -17.21 12.65
N CYS A 56 1.51 -15.98 12.18
CA CYS A 56 2.47 -15.57 11.15
C CYS A 56 2.84 -16.66 10.13
N PRO A 57 1.87 -17.17 9.34
CA PRO A 57 2.02 -18.44 8.62
C PRO A 57 2.87 -18.37 7.35
N SER A 58 3.46 -17.21 7.03
CA SER A 58 4.24 -16.99 5.81
C SER A 58 3.52 -17.39 4.53
N GLN A 59 2.37 -16.75 4.29
CA GLN A 59 1.49 -17.08 3.16
C GLN A 59 1.95 -16.54 1.80
N GLY A 60 2.97 -15.68 1.81
CA GLY A 60 3.54 -15.04 0.63
C GLY A 60 2.51 -14.28 -0.23
N VAL A 61 2.77 -14.26 -1.52
CA VAL A 61 2.01 -13.52 -2.51
C VAL A 61 1.05 -14.46 -3.24
N ARG A 62 -0.25 -14.29 -3.02
CA ARG A 62 -1.30 -15.02 -3.76
C ARG A 62 -1.60 -14.29 -5.07
N VAL A 63 -1.46 -14.99 -6.19
CA VAL A 63 -1.71 -14.43 -7.52
C VAL A 63 -3.10 -14.81 -8.00
N TYR A 64 -3.86 -13.81 -8.46
CA TYR A 64 -5.21 -13.98 -9.00
C TYR A 64 -5.28 -13.51 -10.44
N ASP A 65 -5.81 -14.35 -11.31
CA ASP A 65 -6.19 -13.99 -12.68
C ASP A 65 -7.50 -13.19 -12.68
N LEU A 66 -7.43 -11.99 -13.25
CA LEU A 66 -8.52 -11.02 -13.36
C LEU A 66 -9.03 -10.85 -14.79
N SER A 67 -8.82 -11.83 -15.68
CA SER A 67 -9.46 -11.87 -17.00
C SER A 67 -10.99 -11.73 -16.91
N LYS A 68 -11.57 -12.22 -15.81
CA LYS A 68 -12.96 -11.95 -15.38
C LYS A 68 -12.95 -11.36 -13.98
N PRO A 69 -12.87 -10.02 -13.81
CA PRO A 69 -12.77 -9.39 -12.48
C PRO A 69 -13.93 -9.68 -11.54
N SER A 70 -15.08 -10.11 -12.06
CA SER A 70 -16.23 -10.55 -11.26
C SER A 70 -16.06 -11.92 -10.63
N ARG A 71 -15.10 -12.71 -11.09
CA ARG A 71 -14.76 -14.03 -10.57
C ARG A 71 -13.24 -14.23 -10.60
N PRO A 72 -12.49 -13.52 -9.73
CA PRO A 72 -11.06 -13.69 -9.60
C PRO A 72 -10.72 -15.15 -9.35
N ARG A 73 -9.71 -15.68 -10.04
CA ARG A 73 -9.28 -17.07 -9.87
C ARG A 73 -7.86 -17.09 -9.31
N HIS A 74 -7.63 -17.78 -8.21
CA HIS A 74 -6.28 -18.02 -7.70
C HIS A 74 -5.52 -18.92 -8.68
N VAL A 75 -4.24 -18.59 -8.96
CA VAL A 75 -3.45 -19.28 -10.01
C VAL A 75 -2.06 -19.68 -9.57
N ALA A 76 -1.51 -19.04 -8.55
CA ALA A 76 -0.21 -19.34 -7.99
C ALA A 76 -0.07 -18.70 -6.60
N THR A 77 0.80 -19.27 -5.78
CA THR A 77 1.35 -18.63 -4.58
C THR A 77 2.86 -18.75 -4.67
N PHE A 78 3.59 -17.69 -4.30
CA PHE A 78 5.04 -17.68 -4.25
C PHE A 78 5.51 -16.77 -3.10
N ALA A 79 6.82 -16.70 -2.86
CA ALA A 79 7.38 -15.93 -1.76
C ALA A 79 6.81 -16.37 -0.39
N ASP A 80 6.53 -17.67 -0.26
CA ASP A 80 5.91 -18.30 0.90
C ASP A 80 6.78 -19.43 1.44
N GLY A 81 6.59 -19.77 2.72
CA GLY A 81 7.37 -20.80 3.39
C GLY A 81 7.18 -22.22 2.84
N ALA A 82 6.11 -22.50 2.10
CA ALA A 82 5.90 -23.81 1.48
C ALA A 82 6.67 -23.95 0.17
N SER A 83 6.82 -22.88 -0.59
CA SER A 83 7.63 -22.88 -1.82
C SER A 83 9.14 -22.75 -1.54
N ASN A 84 9.53 -22.01 -0.50
CA ASN A 84 10.94 -21.84 -0.12
C ASN A 84 11.09 -21.77 1.42
N LEU A 85 11.71 -22.79 2.01
CA LEU A 85 11.92 -22.86 3.45
C LEU A 85 12.79 -21.72 4.01
N ALA A 86 13.62 -21.08 3.17
CA ALA A 86 14.46 -19.97 3.60
C ALA A 86 13.64 -18.76 4.08
N VAL A 87 12.43 -18.57 3.53
CA VAL A 87 11.53 -17.48 3.91
C VAL A 87 10.44 -17.94 4.88
N ARG A 88 10.55 -19.16 5.45
CA ARG A 88 9.64 -19.59 6.52
C ARG A 88 9.74 -18.63 7.71
N GLY A 89 8.60 -18.31 8.32
CA GLY A 89 8.57 -17.38 9.46
C GLY A 89 8.80 -15.92 9.03
N THR A 90 8.35 -15.58 7.82
CA THR A 90 8.29 -14.20 7.32
C THR A 90 6.88 -13.84 6.90
N TRP A 91 6.65 -12.58 6.57
CA TRP A 91 5.44 -12.11 5.90
C TRP A 91 5.79 -11.08 4.83
N THR A 92 4.93 -10.94 3.82
CA THR A 92 5.22 -10.12 2.64
C THR A 92 4.29 -8.93 2.52
N GLU A 93 4.68 -7.77 3.05
CA GLU A 93 3.81 -6.59 3.11
C GLU A 93 3.40 -6.06 1.74
N LYS A 94 4.39 -5.90 0.84
CA LYS A 94 4.22 -5.18 -0.42
C LYS A 94 4.96 -5.88 -1.55
N THR A 95 4.27 -5.97 -2.68
CA THR A 95 4.79 -6.55 -3.93
C THR A 95 4.62 -5.55 -5.05
N ILE A 96 5.68 -5.32 -5.83
CA ILE A 96 5.63 -4.45 -7.02
C ILE A 96 6.06 -5.26 -8.23
N VAL A 97 5.29 -5.16 -9.31
CA VAL A 97 5.57 -5.87 -10.57
C VAL A 97 5.74 -4.87 -11.71
N GLN A 98 6.83 -4.99 -12.47
CA GLN A 98 7.08 -4.19 -13.66
C GLN A 98 7.74 -5.02 -14.75
N HIS A 99 7.44 -4.65 -16.00
CA HIS A 99 8.19 -5.12 -17.15
C HIS A 99 9.61 -4.58 -17.10
N ALA A 100 10.59 -5.46 -17.23
CA ALA A 100 12.00 -5.12 -17.31
C ALA A 100 12.61 -5.71 -18.58
N ALA A 101 13.39 -4.90 -19.29
CA ALA A 101 14.13 -5.28 -20.48
C ALA A 101 15.59 -4.82 -20.31
N THR A 102 16.37 -5.61 -19.59
CA THR A 102 17.79 -5.38 -19.28
C THR A 102 18.67 -6.34 -20.10
N PRO A 103 20.01 -6.16 -20.12
CA PRO A 103 20.89 -7.13 -20.76
C PRO A 103 20.80 -8.55 -20.20
N SER A 104 20.45 -8.69 -18.91
CA SER A 104 20.46 -9.98 -18.19
C SER A 104 19.07 -10.58 -17.95
N PHE A 105 18.00 -9.83 -18.24
CA PHE A 105 16.63 -10.25 -18.01
C PHE A 105 15.64 -9.52 -18.94
N THR A 106 14.68 -10.25 -19.50
CA THR A 106 13.56 -9.66 -20.23
C THR A 106 12.28 -10.38 -19.82
N GLY A 107 11.32 -9.65 -19.28
CA GLY A 107 10.09 -10.24 -18.74
C GLY A 107 9.42 -9.38 -17.68
N GLU A 108 8.51 -9.97 -16.94
CA GLU A 108 7.86 -9.32 -15.80
C GLU A 108 8.63 -9.65 -14.52
N LEU A 109 9.19 -8.62 -13.88
CA LEU A 109 9.96 -8.73 -12.65
C LEU A 109 9.09 -8.30 -11.46
N ALA A 110 9.02 -9.15 -10.44
CA ALA A 110 8.39 -8.83 -9.18
C ALA A 110 9.46 -8.62 -8.09
N ALA A 111 9.30 -7.56 -7.30
CA ALA A 111 10.01 -7.35 -6.05
C ALA A 111 9.03 -7.50 -4.88
N VAL A 112 9.35 -8.40 -3.95
CA VAL A 112 8.51 -8.74 -2.79
C VAL A 112 9.27 -8.38 -1.52
N SER A 113 8.67 -7.57 -0.65
CA SER A 113 9.25 -7.26 0.65
C SER A 113 9.07 -8.42 1.64
N PHE A 114 10.04 -8.65 2.52
CA PHE A 114 10.00 -9.67 3.57
C PHE A 114 10.41 -9.08 4.91
N GLN A 115 9.54 -9.25 5.90
CA GLN A 115 9.83 -8.98 7.30
C GLN A 115 9.77 -10.29 8.08
N ASN A 116 10.64 -10.43 9.06
CA ASN A 116 10.60 -11.58 9.97
C ASN A 116 9.34 -11.49 10.84
N CYS A 117 8.76 -12.65 11.15
CA CYS A 117 7.69 -12.71 12.15
C CYS A 117 8.18 -12.16 13.49
N PRO A 118 7.32 -11.47 14.27
CA PRO A 118 7.68 -10.97 15.59
C PRO A 118 8.29 -12.05 16.48
N GLY A 119 9.35 -11.72 17.22
CA GLY A 119 10.04 -12.65 18.12
C GLY A 119 10.90 -13.73 17.44
N THR A 120 11.03 -13.71 16.12
CA THR A 120 11.86 -14.67 15.37
C THR A 120 13.11 -14.00 14.80
N ASN A 121 14.15 -14.80 14.50
CA ASN A 121 15.31 -14.37 13.72
C ASN A 121 15.29 -14.97 12.29
N SER A 122 14.09 -15.15 11.74
CA SER A 122 13.86 -15.64 10.37
C SER A 122 14.45 -14.69 9.32
N TYR A 123 14.36 -15.09 8.05
CA TYR A 123 14.75 -14.23 6.93
C TYR A 123 14.06 -12.85 6.99
N ARG A 124 14.74 -11.84 6.44
CA ARG A 124 14.27 -10.46 6.35
C ARG A 124 15.03 -9.76 5.25
N GLY A 125 14.35 -8.99 4.41
CA GLY A 125 14.94 -8.52 3.16
C GLY A 125 13.90 -8.32 2.09
N PHE A 126 14.28 -8.55 0.85
CA PHE A 126 13.35 -8.68 -0.27
C PHE A 126 13.72 -9.88 -1.15
N GLY A 127 12.79 -10.30 -1.99
CA GLY A 127 13.02 -11.30 -3.03
C GLY A 127 12.69 -10.75 -4.41
N LEU A 128 13.41 -11.24 -5.42
CA LEU A 128 13.14 -10.97 -6.82
C LEU A 128 12.61 -12.23 -7.49
N TYR A 129 11.55 -12.09 -8.27
CA TYR A 129 10.88 -13.20 -8.93
C TYR A 129 10.59 -12.87 -10.39
N ASP A 130 10.86 -13.81 -11.29
CA ASP A 130 10.33 -13.79 -12.65
C ASP A 130 8.87 -14.22 -12.62
N VAL A 131 7.98 -13.28 -12.95
CA VAL A 131 6.54 -13.48 -13.04
C VAL A 131 6.03 -13.29 -14.46
N THR A 132 6.90 -13.44 -15.47
CA THR A 132 6.53 -13.40 -16.90
C THR A 132 5.40 -14.37 -17.21
N ASN A 133 5.42 -15.54 -16.54
CA ASN A 133 4.26 -16.39 -16.40
C ASN A 133 3.73 -16.30 -14.95
N PRO A 134 2.67 -15.51 -14.68
CA PRO A 134 2.12 -15.33 -13.33
C PRO A 134 1.55 -16.61 -12.71
N ARG A 135 1.36 -17.68 -13.51
CA ARG A 135 0.92 -19.01 -13.02
C ARG A 135 2.07 -19.89 -12.54
N SER A 136 3.30 -19.52 -12.85
CA SER A 136 4.49 -20.24 -12.43
C SER A 136 5.62 -19.25 -12.11
N PRO A 137 5.48 -18.41 -11.07
CA PRO A 137 6.54 -17.53 -10.61
C PRO A 137 7.84 -18.30 -10.31
N LYS A 138 8.99 -17.70 -10.63
CA LYS A 138 10.31 -18.30 -10.35
C LYS A 138 11.15 -17.35 -9.53
N GLU A 139 11.68 -17.82 -8.40
CA GLU A 139 12.63 -17.04 -7.61
C GLU A 139 13.94 -16.82 -8.39
N LEU A 140 14.45 -15.60 -8.34
CA LEU A 140 15.71 -15.20 -8.98
C LEU A 140 16.79 -14.93 -7.94
N SER A 141 16.42 -14.26 -6.84
CA SER A 141 17.32 -14.00 -5.72
C SER A 141 16.56 -13.62 -4.44
N LEU A 142 17.23 -13.83 -3.31
CA LEU A 142 16.86 -13.31 -2.00
C LEU A 142 17.97 -12.37 -1.51
N VAL A 143 17.62 -11.13 -1.19
CA VAL A 143 18.54 -10.10 -0.69
C VAL A 143 18.18 -9.75 0.75
N ARG A 144 19.07 -10.12 1.68
CA ARG A 144 18.91 -9.81 3.10
C ARG A 144 19.12 -8.32 3.36
N THR A 145 18.22 -7.69 4.11
CA THR A 145 18.38 -6.29 4.52
C THR A 145 18.17 -6.14 6.02
N ASP A 146 19.25 -5.92 6.75
CA ASP A 146 19.23 -5.84 8.21
C ASP A 146 19.27 -4.38 8.70
N PRO A 147 18.62 -4.08 9.84
CA PRO A 147 17.74 -4.94 10.65
C PRO A 147 16.28 -4.97 10.14
N GLY A 148 15.46 -5.90 10.63
CA GLY A 148 13.99 -5.94 10.39
C GLY A 148 13.49 -6.34 9.00
N GLY A 149 14.27 -6.11 7.93
CA GLY A 149 13.86 -6.43 6.55
C GLY A 149 13.23 -5.27 5.79
N SER A 150 12.94 -5.49 4.52
CA SER A 150 12.20 -4.53 3.71
C SER A 150 10.76 -4.47 4.19
N HIS A 151 10.31 -3.28 4.56
CA HIS A 151 8.92 -3.02 4.96
C HIS A 151 8.09 -2.70 3.72
N GLU A 152 8.17 -1.45 3.26
CA GLU A 152 7.67 -1.04 1.95
C GLU A 152 8.80 -0.99 0.91
N ILE A 153 8.44 -1.33 -0.34
CA ILE A 153 9.37 -1.49 -1.46
C ILE A 153 8.81 -0.84 -2.73
N TRP A 154 9.72 -0.42 -3.61
CA TRP A 154 9.42 0.01 -4.97
C TRP A 154 10.40 -0.60 -5.97
N LEU A 155 9.87 -1.16 -7.07
CA LEU A 155 10.65 -1.59 -8.22
C LEU A 155 10.48 -0.57 -9.36
N GLN A 156 11.58 -0.18 -9.99
CA GLN A 156 11.56 0.69 -11.18
C GLN A 156 12.49 0.14 -12.26
N ALA A 157 11.90 -0.34 -13.35
CA ALA A 157 12.62 -0.53 -14.61
C ALA A 157 12.73 0.83 -15.33
N VAL A 158 13.92 1.15 -15.85
CA VAL A 158 14.21 2.40 -16.55
C VAL A 158 15.27 2.18 -17.64
N GLY A 159 14.86 2.32 -18.90
CA GLY A 159 15.72 1.96 -20.03
C GLY A 159 16.16 0.50 -19.95
N ARG A 160 17.47 0.25 -20.01
CA ARG A 160 18.08 -1.08 -19.89
C ARG A 160 18.51 -1.45 -18.47
N ARG A 161 17.99 -0.75 -17.45
CA ARG A 161 18.33 -0.95 -16.04
C ARG A 161 17.08 -1.17 -15.19
N ALA A 162 17.27 -1.77 -14.02
CA ALA A 162 16.21 -1.91 -13.03
C ALA A 162 16.77 -1.67 -11.62
N TYR A 163 15.97 -1.04 -10.76
CA TYR A 163 16.35 -0.71 -9.39
C TYR A 163 15.25 -1.11 -8.41
N VAL A 164 15.67 -1.63 -7.26
CA VAL A 164 14.82 -1.80 -6.08
C VAL A 164 15.15 -0.70 -5.07
N TYR A 165 14.11 -0.09 -4.52
CA TYR A 165 14.16 0.93 -3.50
C TYR A 165 13.41 0.39 -2.28
N THR A 166 14.03 0.35 -1.12
CA THR A 166 13.42 -0.26 0.07
C THR A 166 13.50 0.66 1.28
N ALA A 167 12.42 0.68 2.05
CA ALA A 167 12.35 1.26 3.39
C ALA A 167 12.56 0.17 4.44
N ILE A 168 13.40 0.44 5.42
CA ILE A 168 13.77 -0.46 6.52
C ILE A 168 13.56 0.34 7.84
N PRO A 169 12.34 0.41 8.36
CA PRO A 169 11.99 1.26 9.50
C PRO A 169 12.86 0.98 10.74
N VAL A 170 13.10 -0.31 11.02
CA VAL A 170 13.85 -0.78 12.19
C VAL A 170 15.29 -0.25 12.20
N ALA A 171 15.88 0.05 11.04
CA ALA A 171 17.22 0.62 10.94
C ALA A 171 17.34 2.00 11.60
N GLU A 172 16.22 2.72 11.72
CA GLU A 172 16.14 4.07 12.28
C GLU A 172 15.27 4.12 13.56
N PHE A 173 14.82 2.97 14.07
CA PHE A 173 14.12 2.93 15.37
C PHE A 173 15.08 3.22 16.52
N PRO A 174 14.59 3.88 17.60
CA PRO A 174 15.39 4.09 18.81
C PRO A 174 16.01 2.78 19.33
N GLY A 175 17.24 2.86 19.85
CA GLY A 175 17.95 1.71 20.42
C GLY A 175 18.80 0.90 19.44
N HIS A 176 18.80 1.23 18.16
CA HIS A 176 19.71 0.64 17.16
C HIS A 176 20.87 1.59 16.85
N ALA A 177 22.03 1.02 16.48
CA ALA A 177 23.12 1.82 15.92
C ALA A 177 22.63 2.52 14.63
N PRO A 178 23.04 3.78 14.37
CA PRO A 178 22.59 4.50 13.18
C PRO A 178 22.87 3.71 11.90
N SER A 179 21.81 3.32 11.20
CA SER A 179 21.88 2.57 9.94
C SER A 179 20.90 3.17 8.92
N PRO A 180 21.25 3.24 7.63
CA PRO A 180 20.34 3.75 6.61
C PRO A 180 19.08 2.89 6.49
N GLY A 181 17.93 3.50 6.77
CA GLY A 181 16.62 2.91 6.53
C GLY A 181 16.23 2.92 5.06
N PHE A 182 16.68 3.90 4.28
CA PHE A 182 16.46 3.92 2.83
C PHE A 182 17.65 3.33 2.09
N ARG A 183 17.42 2.30 1.27
CA ARG A 183 18.46 1.65 0.47
C ARG A 183 18.03 1.44 -0.98
N ILE A 184 19.01 1.45 -1.88
CA ILE A 184 18.85 1.34 -3.33
C ILE A 184 19.72 0.19 -3.82
N PHE A 185 19.10 -0.74 -4.53
CA PHE A 185 19.76 -1.89 -5.14
C PHE A 185 19.66 -1.77 -6.66
N ASP A 186 20.78 -1.93 -7.36
CA ASP A 186 20.79 -2.22 -8.79
C ASP A 186 20.42 -3.69 -8.98
N VAL A 187 19.34 -3.92 -9.72
CA VAL A 187 18.78 -5.24 -10.03
C VAL A 187 18.71 -5.44 -11.55
N THR A 188 19.59 -4.75 -12.30
CA THR A 188 19.71 -4.90 -13.75
C THR A 188 19.97 -6.35 -14.12
N ASP A 189 20.79 -7.07 -13.34
CA ASP A 189 20.75 -8.52 -13.24
C ASP A 189 19.97 -8.91 -11.97
N PRO A 190 18.70 -9.35 -12.08
CA PRO A 190 17.89 -9.71 -10.92
C PRO A 190 18.37 -10.99 -10.21
N ARG A 191 19.35 -11.72 -10.76
CA ARG A 191 20.01 -12.86 -10.09
C ARG A 191 21.24 -12.43 -9.29
N GLN A 192 21.77 -11.23 -9.55
CA GLN A 192 22.92 -10.66 -8.83
C GLN A 192 22.65 -9.21 -8.38
N PRO A 193 21.69 -8.98 -7.47
CA PRO A 193 21.44 -7.64 -6.93
C PRO A 193 22.68 -7.07 -6.23
N ALA A 194 22.92 -5.77 -6.41
CA ALA A 194 23.99 -5.05 -5.71
C ALA A 194 23.43 -3.81 -5.02
N GLU A 195 23.73 -3.62 -3.73
CA GLU A 195 23.43 -2.35 -3.05
C GLU A 195 24.31 -1.25 -3.66
N VAL A 196 23.69 -0.20 -4.20
CA VAL A 196 24.40 0.88 -4.88
C VAL A 196 24.33 2.20 -4.16
N GLY A 197 23.40 2.39 -3.23
CA GLY A 197 23.31 3.61 -2.43
C GLY A 197 22.28 3.55 -1.33
N SER A 198 22.36 4.51 -0.42
CA SER A 198 21.51 4.56 0.76
C SER A 198 21.33 6.00 1.26
N TRP A 199 20.34 6.23 2.10
CA TRP A 199 20.16 7.49 2.81
C TRP A 199 19.60 7.28 4.21
N ILE A 200 20.04 8.13 5.14
CA ILE A 200 19.54 8.22 6.51
C ILE A 200 19.24 9.68 6.82
N ALA A 201 18.20 9.96 7.59
CA ALA A 201 17.92 11.33 8.00
C ALA A 201 19.06 11.85 8.90
N PRO A 202 19.77 12.94 8.52
CA PRO A 202 20.79 13.53 9.37
C PRO A 202 20.17 14.13 10.63
N GLU A 203 20.96 14.22 11.70
CA GLU A 203 20.48 14.69 13.02
C GLU A 203 19.84 16.08 12.97
N SER A 204 20.36 16.95 12.10
CA SER A 204 19.80 18.29 11.85
C SER A 204 18.36 18.28 11.35
N LEU A 205 17.92 17.23 10.65
CA LEU A 205 16.52 17.08 10.24
C LEU A 205 15.63 16.52 11.33
N LYS A 206 16.18 15.71 12.25
CA LYS A 206 15.41 15.07 13.32
C LYS A 206 14.90 16.10 14.33
N ALA A 207 15.70 17.11 14.65
CA ALA A 207 15.30 18.28 15.45
C ALA A 207 14.49 17.93 16.71
N GLY A 208 14.93 16.91 17.47
CA GLY A 208 14.29 16.47 18.71
C GLY A 208 13.01 15.62 18.55
N LYS A 209 12.63 15.24 17.32
CA LYS A 209 11.51 14.32 17.07
C LYS A 209 11.85 12.91 17.51
N ARG A 210 10.85 12.20 18.06
CA ARG A 210 11.04 10.86 18.67
C ARG A 210 10.92 9.71 17.66
N ALA A 211 10.00 9.79 16.71
CA ALA A 211 9.78 8.71 15.72
C ALA A 211 10.22 9.17 14.32
N VAL A 212 11.53 9.14 14.07
CA VAL A 212 12.11 9.51 12.77
C VAL A 212 12.69 8.27 12.11
N PHE A 213 11.92 7.69 11.20
CA PHE A 213 12.32 6.55 10.39
C PHE A 213 11.60 6.60 9.04
N VAL A 214 12.21 6.04 7.99
CA VAL A 214 11.52 5.85 6.71
C VAL A 214 10.53 4.71 6.81
N HIS A 215 9.28 4.96 6.45
CA HIS A 215 8.22 3.97 6.41
C HIS A 215 7.98 3.46 4.97
N SER A 216 7.91 4.38 4.01
CA SER A 216 7.57 4.10 2.61
C SER A 216 8.50 4.79 1.63
N VAL A 217 8.61 4.21 0.44
CA VAL A 217 9.31 4.80 -0.70
C VAL A 217 8.48 4.73 -1.98
N ARG A 218 8.50 5.83 -2.74
CA ARG A 218 8.13 5.87 -4.16
C ARG A 218 9.21 6.58 -4.96
N VAL A 219 9.32 6.26 -6.25
CA VAL A 219 10.17 7.00 -7.17
C VAL A 219 9.38 7.49 -8.38
N ASN A 220 9.89 8.53 -9.05
CA ASN A 220 9.31 8.97 -10.32
C ASN A 220 9.62 7.97 -11.45
N ALA A 221 8.85 8.02 -12.54
CA ALA A 221 9.02 7.09 -13.68
C ALA A 221 10.42 7.11 -14.32
N ARG A 222 11.19 8.20 -14.14
CA ARG A 222 12.56 8.32 -14.63
C ARG A 222 13.62 7.82 -13.64
N ALA A 223 13.23 7.30 -12.47
CA ALA A 223 14.15 6.86 -11.41
C ALA A 223 15.17 7.93 -10.96
N THR A 224 14.83 9.22 -11.04
CA THR A 224 15.71 10.35 -10.69
C THR A 224 15.29 11.09 -9.43
N ARG A 225 14.11 10.78 -8.88
CA ARG A 225 13.59 11.36 -7.65
C ARG A 225 12.98 10.26 -6.79
N ALA A 226 13.34 10.24 -5.51
CA ALA A 226 12.70 9.42 -4.49
C ALA A 226 11.89 10.30 -3.54
N TYR A 227 10.76 9.76 -3.09
CA TYR A 227 9.82 10.35 -2.16
C TYR A 227 9.69 9.37 -1.00
N LEU A 228 10.26 9.73 0.14
CA LEU A 228 10.37 8.86 1.30
C LEU A 228 9.40 9.36 2.37
N SER A 229 8.37 8.58 2.68
CA SER A 229 7.49 8.90 3.81
C SER A 229 8.26 8.63 5.10
N TYR A 230 8.71 9.69 5.75
CA TYR A 230 9.35 9.62 7.06
C TYR A 230 8.33 9.97 8.13
N TRP A 231 8.10 9.06 9.07
CA TRP A 231 7.00 9.11 10.03
C TRP A 231 6.78 10.52 10.62
N ASP A 232 7.73 11.06 11.38
CA ASP A 232 7.61 12.42 11.95
C ASP A 232 8.31 13.53 11.15
N LEU A 233 8.89 13.24 9.98
CA LEU A 233 9.46 14.28 9.09
C LEU A 233 8.54 14.67 7.93
N GLY A 234 7.46 13.93 7.68
CA GLY A 234 6.72 14.05 6.43
C GLY A 234 7.45 13.37 5.27
N THR A 235 7.04 13.64 4.05
CA THR A 235 7.68 13.10 2.85
C THR A 235 8.96 13.86 2.55
N VAL A 236 10.09 13.18 2.66
CA VAL A 236 11.42 13.62 2.25
C VAL A 236 11.58 13.43 0.74
N LEU A 237 12.05 14.47 0.05
CA LEU A 237 12.33 14.45 -1.38
C LEU A 237 13.85 14.35 -1.61
N LEU A 238 14.28 13.32 -2.34
CA LEU A 238 15.67 13.12 -2.73
C LEU A 238 15.86 13.20 -4.24
N ASP A 239 17.00 13.73 -4.67
CA ASP A 239 17.58 13.52 -5.99
C ASP A 239 18.38 12.22 -5.96
N ILE A 240 17.98 11.27 -6.80
CA ILE A 240 18.63 9.96 -6.95
C ILE A 240 19.11 9.72 -8.38
N SER A 241 19.30 10.79 -9.17
CA SER A 241 19.87 10.68 -10.53
C SER A 241 21.24 10.00 -10.56
N LYS A 242 21.98 10.07 -9.45
CA LYS A 242 23.14 9.23 -9.15
C LYS A 242 22.76 8.33 -7.96
N PRO A 243 22.36 7.06 -8.18
CA PRO A 243 21.89 6.17 -7.12
C PRO A 243 22.87 6.03 -5.95
N ALA A 244 24.18 6.07 -6.22
CA ALA A 244 25.22 6.01 -5.20
C ALA A 244 25.37 7.26 -4.32
N HIS A 245 24.76 8.38 -4.72
CA HIS A 245 24.84 9.64 -3.99
C HIS A 245 23.46 10.31 -3.88
N PRO A 246 22.50 9.74 -3.14
CA PRO A 246 21.21 10.38 -2.89
C PRO A 246 21.40 11.75 -2.24
N ARG A 247 20.77 12.78 -2.81
CA ARG A 247 20.90 14.17 -2.34
C ARG A 247 19.57 14.72 -1.88
N TYR A 248 19.51 15.15 -0.63
CA TYR A 248 18.33 15.81 -0.05
C TYR A 248 17.94 17.07 -0.83
N LEU A 249 16.65 17.21 -1.13
CA LEU A 249 16.08 18.38 -1.80
C LEU A 249 15.23 19.22 -0.85
N GLY A 250 14.42 18.58 -0.01
CA GLY A 250 13.47 19.22 0.89
C GLY A 250 12.48 18.20 1.43
N ARG A 251 11.48 18.65 2.17
CA ARG A 251 10.43 17.79 2.72
C ARG A 251 9.11 18.53 2.89
N THR A 252 8.01 17.79 2.94
CA THR A 252 6.75 18.34 3.47
C THR A 252 6.90 18.64 4.97
N ALA A 253 6.02 19.47 5.50
CA ALA A 253 6.01 19.84 6.92
C ALA A 253 4.58 19.84 7.45
N ASP A 254 3.95 18.66 7.42
CA ASP A 254 2.63 18.46 8.01
C ASP A 254 2.76 18.32 9.54
N PRO A 255 2.05 19.14 10.34
CA PRO A 255 2.10 19.02 11.80
C PRO A 255 1.46 17.73 12.33
N GLN A 256 0.72 16.96 11.51
CA GLN A 256 0.09 15.72 11.95
C GLN A 256 1.11 14.63 12.31
N GLY A 257 2.27 14.59 11.63
CA GLY A 257 3.22 13.46 11.75
C GLY A 257 2.61 12.14 11.27
N PHE A 258 3.27 11.02 11.52
CA PHE A 258 2.84 9.69 11.07
C PHE A 258 2.68 9.57 9.55
N ALA A 259 3.53 10.26 8.77
CA ALA A 259 3.49 10.17 7.32
C ALA A 259 3.80 8.74 6.86
N HIS A 260 2.82 8.13 6.21
CA HIS A 260 2.79 6.70 5.94
C HIS A 260 3.19 6.40 4.49
N SER A 261 2.44 6.92 3.52
CA SER A 261 2.62 6.61 2.09
C SER A 261 2.36 7.84 1.23
N THR A 262 2.82 7.80 -0.02
CA THR A 262 2.70 8.93 -0.94
C THR A 262 2.30 8.53 -2.35
N ALA A 263 1.57 9.42 -3.02
CA ALA A 263 1.28 9.32 -4.45
C ALA A 263 1.68 10.62 -5.15
N ILE A 264 2.38 10.48 -6.28
CA ILE A 264 2.85 11.60 -7.09
C ILE A 264 2.04 11.65 -8.38
N ALA A 265 1.48 12.82 -8.70
CA ALA A 265 0.80 12.99 -9.98
C ALA A 265 1.81 12.85 -11.14
N PRO A 266 1.40 12.36 -12.32
CA PRO A 266 2.32 12.13 -13.44
C PRO A 266 3.16 13.34 -13.88
N ASN A 267 2.65 14.57 -13.67
CA ASN A 267 3.39 15.80 -13.94
C ASN A 267 4.52 16.10 -12.93
N GLY A 268 4.64 15.33 -11.86
CA GLY A 268 5.67 15.48 -10.82
C GLY A 268 5.49 16.69 -9.91
N ARG A 269 4.34 17.38 -9.95
CA ARG A 269 4.12 18.66 -9.24
C ARG A 269 3.18 18.54 -8.05
N LEU A 270 2.27 17.57 -8.06
CA LEU A 270 1.37 17.28 -6.95
C LEU A 270 1.84 16.02 -6.23
N LEU A 271 1.96 16.14 -4.91
CA LEU A 271 2.21 15.05 -3.99
C LEU A 271 1.01 14.92 -3.06
N ILE A 272 0.53 13.70 -2.87
CA ILE A 272 -0.46 13.35 -1.85
C ILE A 272 0.26 12.54 -0.78
N GLU A 273 0.12 12.94 0.47
CA GLU A 273 0.73 12.29 1.63
C GLU A 273 -0.39 11.78 2.54
N THR A 274 -0.32 10.51 2.94
CA THR A 274 -1.26 9.90 3.89
C THR A 274 -0.62 9.79 5.26
N HIS A 275 -1.46 9.79 6.29
CA HIS A 275 -1.00 9.69 7.67
C HIS A 275 -1.71 8.54 8.38
N GLU A 276 -0.93 7.60 8.89
CA GLU A 276 -1.44 6.42 9.56
C GLU A 276 -1.47 6.65 11.07
N THR A 277 -2.50 7.36 11.49
CA THR A 277 -2.71 7.69 12.90
C THR A 277 -4.20 7.87 13.16
N THR A 278 -4.57 8.06 14.43
CA THR A 278 -5.96 8.31 14.81
C THR A 278 -6.45 9.60 14.17
N GLY A 279 -7.46 9.50 13.28
CA GLY A 279 -7.95 10.64 12.51
C GLY A 279 -6.96 11.14 11.44
N GLY A 280 -6.03 10.27 11.03
CA GLY A 280 -5.12 10.49 9.90
C GLY A 280 -5.87 10.91 8.64
N ARG A 281 -5.25 11.76 7.83
CA ARG A 281 -5.90 12.37 6.66
C ARG A 281 -4.92 12.57 5.50
N PRO A 282 -5.38 12.53 4.24
CA PRO A 282 -4.56 12.95 3.11
C PRO A 282 -4.26 14.45 3.15
N SER A 283 -3.00 14.82 2.94
CA SER A 283 -2.56 16.19 2.65
C SER A 283 -2.06 16.31 1.21
N PHE A 284 -2.36 17.44 0.58
CA PHE A 284 -2.05 17.72 -0.83
C PHE A 284 -0.99 18.79 -0.90
N TRP A 285 0.11 18.52 -1.59
CA TRP A 285 1.28 19.39 -1.64
C TRP A 285 1.67 19.74 -3.06
N ASN A 286 1.98 21.01 -3.30
CA ASN A 286 2.71 21.43 -4.48
C ASN A 286 4.20 21.27 -4.24
N ILE A 287 4.83 20.39 -5.01
CA ILE A 287 6.25 20.07 -4.97
C ILE A 287 7.02 20.58 -6.20
N SER A 288 6.45 21.53 -6.95
CA SER A 288 7.12 22.13 -8.13
C SER A 288 8.49 22.72 -7.77
N ASN A 289 8.62 23.28 -6.56
CA ASN A 289 9.90 23.59 -5.94
C ASN A 289 10.15 22.56 -4.82
N PRO A 290 11.01 21.54 -5.03
CA PRO A 290 11.20 20.49 -4.04
C PRO A 290 11.93 20.99 -2.78
N ARG A 291 12.58 22.17 -2.82
CA ARG A 291 13.19 22.80 -1.63
C ARG A 291 12.20 23.46 -0.70
N LYS A 292 11.00 23.77 -1.21
CA LYS A 292 9.93 24.42 -0.45
C LYS A 292 8.56 23.86 -0.86
N PRO A 293 8.27 22.58 -0.54
CA PRO A 293 6.93 22.03 -0.70
C PRO A 293 5.88 22.91 -0.03
N ARG A 294 4.76 23.14 -0.70
CA ARG A 294 3.67 23.99 -0.18
C ARG A 294 2.40 23.18 -0.01
N LEU A 295 1.86 23.16 1.21
CA LEU A 295 0.54 22.58 1.49
C LEU A 295 -0.50 23.35 0.68
N LEU A 296 -1.31 22.62 -0.09
CA LEU A 296 -2.42 23.13 -0.87
C LEU A 296 -3.73 22.97 -0.12
N SER A 297 -3.95 21.79 0.43
CA SER A 297 -5.16 21.46 1.19
C SER A 297 -4.98 20.17 1.99
N VAL A 298 -5.97 19.89 2.83
CA VAL A 298 -6.14 18.60 3.48
C VAL A 298 -7.53 18.08 3.17
N PHE A 299 -7.67 16.77 3.00
CA PHE A 299 -8.98 16.15 2.78
C PHE A 299 -9.48 15.50 4.06
N LYS A 300 -10.71 15.84 4.45
CA LYS A 300 -11.45 15.16 5.52
C LYS A 300 -12.63 14.43 4.89
N PRO A 301 -12.86 13.16 5.24
CA PRO A 301 -14.02 12.43 4.75
C PRO A 301 -15.30 13.05 5.34
N PRO A 302 -16.47 12.87 4.69
CA PRO A 302 -17.74 13.28 5.28
C PRO A 302 -17.91 12.70 6.68
N ALA A 303 -18.29 13.54 7.65
CA ALA A 303 -18.37 13.16 9.08
C ALA A 303 -19.23 11.90 9.31
N ARG A 304 -20.31 11.75 8.54
CA ARG A 304 -21.17 10.55 8.58
C ARG A 304 -20.43 9.23 8.34
N LEU A 305 -19.38 9.22 7.51
CA LEU A 305 -18.61 8.01 7.25
C LEU A 305 -17.76 7.61 8.47
N VAL A 306 -17.19 8.60 9.14
CA VAL A 306 -16.40 8.40 10.38
C VAL A 306 -17.32 7.95 11.52
N THR A 307 -18.48 8.59 11.69
CA THR A 307 -19.48 8.17 12.67
C THR A 307 -19.97 6.75 12.42
N ALA A 308 -20.29 6.40 11.16
CA ALA A 308 -20.70 5.05 10.81
C ALA A 308 -19.59 4.02 11.09
N ALA A 309 -18.33 4.34 10.82
CA ALA A 309 -17.20 3.47 11.16
C ALA A 309 -17.07 3.27 12.69
N ARG A 310 -17.19 4.33 13.49
CA ARG A 310 -17.18 4.25 14.96
C ARG A 310 -18.32 3.41 15.51
N ASN A 311 -19.52 3.54 14.95
CA ASN A 311 -20.68 2.72 15.34
C ASN A 311 -20.46 1.23 15.04
N ARG A 312 -19.55 0.88 14.12
CA ARG A 312 -19.09 -0.49 13.86
C ARG A 312 -17.88 -0.90 14.71
N GLY A 313 -17.49 -0.11 15.70
CA GLY A 313 -16.38 -0.39 16.60
C GLY A 313 -15.01 0.15 16.17
N ALA A 314 -14.92 0.88 15.05
CA ALA A 314 -13.64 1.43 14.60
C ALA A 314 -13.13 2.52 15.56
N SER A 315 -11.85 2.43 15.93
CA SER A 315 -11.18 3.37 16.83
C SER A 315 -9.68 3.44 16.55
N GLY A 316 -9.00 4.44 17.13
CA GLY A 316 -7.55 4.57 17.00
C GLY A 316 -7.06 4.66 15.55
N PHE A 317 -5.97 3.94 15.25
CA PHE A 317 -5.34 3.91 13.93
C PHE A 317 -6.25 3.36 12.81
N THR A 318 -7.26 2.55 13.14
CA THR A 318 -8.22 2.01 12.14
C THR A 318 -9.12 3.09 11.51
N LEU A 319 -9.07 4.33 12.03
CA LEU A 319 -9.67 5.53 11.43
C LEU A 319 -8.65 6.38 10.65
N GLY A 320 -7.41 5.91 10.50
CA GLY A 320 -6.35 6.53 9.71
C GLY A 320 -6.39 6.11 8.24
N VAL A 321 -5.67 6.85 7.39
CA VAL A 321 -5.57 6.56 5.97
C VAL A 321 -4.22 5.88 5.68
N HIS A 322 -4.25 4.76 4.97
CA HIS A 322 -3.07 3.95 4.70
C HIS A 322 -2.43 4.38 3.37
N ASP A 323 -2.99 3.99 2.23
CA ASP A 323 -2.32 4.09 0.93
C ASP A 323 -3.06 5.01 -0.06
N PRO A 324 -2.37 5.98 -0.69
CA PRO A 324 -2.91 6.78 -1.79
C PRO A 324 -2.48 6.22 -3.16
N LYS A 325 -3.39 6.23 -4.14
CA LYS A 325 -3.06 6.04 -5.57
C LYS A 325 -3.78 7.07 -6.43
N ILE A 326 -3.18 7.45 -7.56
CA ILE A 326 -3.73 8.44 -8.50
C ILE A 326 -3.94 7.80 -9.88
N ILE A 327 -5.12 7.99 -10.46
CA ILE A 327 -5.37 7.73 -11.88
C ILE A 327 -6.23 8.86 -12.47
N GLY A 328 -5.69 9.54 -13.48
CA GLY A 328 -6.32 10.72 -14.07
C GLY A 328 -6.61 11.80 -13.03
N LYS A 329 -7.90 12.17 -12.90
CA LYS A 329 -8.40 13.20 -11.97
C LYS A 329 -8.89 12.65 -10.63
N ARG A 330 -8.66 11.36 -10.36
CA ARG A 330 -9.14 10.68 -9.15
C ARG A 330 -7.97 10.23 -8.28
N ALA A 331 -8.10 10.44 -6.98
CA ALA A 331 -7.31 9.76 -5.96
C ALA A 331 -8.15 8.66 -5.30
N TYR A 332 -7.50 7.54 -5.01
CA TYR A 332 -8.06 6.40 -4.29
C TYR A 332 -7.27 6.23 -3.01
N PHE A 333 -7.97 6.14 -1.89
CA PHE A 333 -7.38 6.01 -0.57
C PHE A 333 -7.88 4.72 0.08
N SER A 334 -6.99 3.80 0.43
CA SER A 334 -7.32 2.75 1.40
C SER A 334 -7.30 3.36 2.80
N TRP A 335 -8.39 3.16 3.52
CA TRP A 335 -8.67 3.87 4.77
C TRP A 335 -9.29 2.93 5.80
N TYR A 336 -8.66 1.78 6.03
CA TYR A 336 -9.03 0.83 7.08
C TYR A 336 -10.54 0.65 7.21
N ALA A 337 -11.15 1.14 8.30
CA ALA A 337 -12.57 0.99 8.61
C ALA A 337 -13.53 1.77 7.68
N LEU A 338 -13.02 2.69 6.88
CA LEU A 338 -13.75 3.43 5.85
C LEU A 338 -13.68 2.76 4.47
N GLY A 339 -12.92 1.66 4.31
CA GLY A 339 -12.76 0.98 3.03
C GLY A 339 -11.89 1.76 2.05
N VAL A 340 -12.30 1.85 0.79
CA VAL A 340 -11.68 2.73 -0.22
C VAL A 340 -12.51 3.99 -0.41
N LEU A 341 -11.89 5.15 -0.22
CA LEU A 341 -12.50 6.43 -0.60
C LEU A 341 -11.98 6.89 -1.95
N VAL A 342 -12.91 7.29 -2.83
CA VAL A 342 -12.60 7.90 -4.12
C VAL A 342 -12.82 9.41 -4.03
N VAL A 343 -11.82 10.17 -4.44
CA VAL A 343 -11.78 11.63 -4.30
C VAL A 343 -11.44 12.26 -5.65
N ASP A 344 -12.21 13.27 -6.05
CA ASP A 344 -11.89 14.15 -7.16
C ASP A 344 -10.75 15.09 -6.76
N ILE A 345 -9.67 15.06 -7.53
CA ILE A 345 -8.48 15.87 -7.31
C ILE A 345 -8.21 16.80 -8.49
N SER A 346 -9.21 17.05 -9.35
CA SER A 346 -9.12 18.03 -10.45
C SER A 346 -8.69 19.41 -9.97
N ASN A 347 -9.10 19.76 -8.74
CA ASN A 347 -8.57 20.89 -8.00
C ASN A 347 -7.96 20.39 -6.67
N PRO A 348 -6.64 20.22 -6.57
CA PRO A 348 -5.99 19.73 -5.36
C PRO A 348 -6.03 20.73 -4.19
N ARG A 349 -6.53 21.95 -4.38
CA ARG A 349 -6.84 22.88 -3.28
C ARG A 349 -8.22 22.62 -2.66
N HIS A 350 -9.10 21.93 -3.38
CA HIS A 350 -10.45 21.61 -2.95
C HIS A 350 -10.83 20.18 -3.39
N PRO A 351 -10.13 19.15 -2.86
CA PRO A 351 -10.45 17.76 -3.16
C PRO A 351 -11.87 17.42 -2.71
N LYS A 352 -12.63 16.72 -3.55
CA LYS A 352 -14.05 16.42 -3.28
C LYS A 352 -14.28 14.93 -3.15
N PHE A 353 -14.99 14.51 -2.10
CA PHE A 353 -15.45 13.14 -1.97
C PHE A 353 -16.39 12.77 -3.14
N VAL A 354 -16.16 11.61 -3.75
CA VAL A 354 -16.97 11.10 -4.87
C VAL A 354 -17.79 9.89 -4.44
N ALA A 355 -17.10 8.88 -3.91
CA ALA A 355 -17.70 7.59 -3.62
C ALA A 355 -16.92 6.84 -2.54
N GLN A 356 -17.58 5.89 -1.90
CA GLN A 356 -16.99 4.94 -0.97
C GLN A 356 -17.25 3.53 -1.48
N PHE A 357 -16.19 2.74 -1.61
CA PHE A 357 -16.30 1.30 -1.64
C PHE A 357 -15.97 0.77 -0.25
N LEU A 358 -16.91 0.05 0.35
CA LEU A 358 -16.70 -0.59 1.63
C LEU A 358 -16.95 -2.09 1.44
N PRO A 359 -15.90 -2.93 1.53
CA PRO A 359 -16.08 -4.38 1.52
C PRO A 359 -17.09 -4.82 2.59
N PRO A 360 -17.98 -5.77 2.28
CA PRO A 360 -18.77 -6.47 3.29
C PRO A 360 -17.86 -6.98 4.43
N PRO A 361 -18.28 -6.84 5.69
CA PRO A 361 -17.47 -7.25 6.83
C PRO A 361 -17.26 -8.77 6.79
N SER A 362 -16.04 -9.19 7.13
CA SER A 362 -15.62 -10.59 7.16
C SER A 362 -15.22 -10.98 8.59
N ARG A 363 -15.37 -12.26 8.92
CA ARG A 363 -14.91 -12.78 10.22
C ARG A 363 -13.39 -12.65 10.29
N ASP A 364 -12.91 -12.09 11.40
CA ASP A 364 -11.49 -12.04 11.71
C ASP A 364 -10.89 -13.46 11.81
N PRO A 365 -9.92 -13.84 10.95
CA PRO A 365 -9.32 -15.18 10.98
C PRO A 365 -8.49 -15.44 12.24
N GLU A 366 -7.95 -14.40 12.89
CA GLU A 366 -7.04 -14.56 14.04
C GLU A 366 -7.49 -13.77 15.28
N ASN A 367 -8.60 -13.02 15.20
CA ASN A 367 -9.17 -12.21 16.29
C ASN A 367 -8.27 -11.06 16.79
N GLU A 368 -7.32 -10.58 15.98
CA GLU A 368 -6.41 -9.50 16.38
C GLU A 368 -7.00 -8.11 16.11
N PHE A 369 -7.80 -7.95 15.06
CA PHE A 369 -8.33 -6.64 14.65
C PHE A 369 -9.76 -6.39 15.11
N CYS A 370 -10.57 -7.44 15.20
CA CYS A 370 -11.96 -7.35 15.66
C CYS A 370 -12.43 -8.65 16.32
N ALA A 371 -11.94 -8.91 17.53
CA ALA A 371 -12.26 -10.12 18.29
C ALA A 371 -13.77 -10.38 18.37
N ARG A 372 -14.17 -11.61 17.99
CA ARG A 372 -15.56 -12.13 18.09
C ARG A 372 -16.60 -11.38 17.24
N SER A 373 -16.16 -10.55 16.29
CA SER A 373 -17.04 -9.80 15.37
C SER A 373 -16.57 -9.93 13.91
N SER A 374 -17.39 -9.45 12.98
CA SER A 374 -16.97 -9.25 11.59
C SER A 374 -16.59 -7.79 11.39
N CYS A 375 -15.52 -7.52 10.63
CA CYS A 375 -15.05 -6.18 10.34
C CYS A 375 -14.50 -6.06 8.93
N THR A 376 -14.17 -4.82 8.58
CA THR A 376 -13.60 -4.41 7.29
C THR A 376 -12.44 -3.48 7.59
N TYR A 377 -11.25 -3.84 7.13
CA TYR A 377 -10.02 -3.05 7.30
C TYR A 377 -9.24 -3.09 5.99
N THR A 378 -9.52 -2.12 5.11
CA THR A 378 -8.85 -2.05 3.81
C THR A 378 -7.46 -1.45 3.94
N TRP A 379 -6.44 -2.27 3.67
CA TRP A 379 -5.02 -1.95 3.72
C TRP A 379 -4.52 -1.40 2.39
N GLY A 380 -4.74 -2.15 1.31
CA GLY A 380 -4.22 -1.86 -0.02
C GLY A 380 -5.31 -1.42 -0.99
N VAL A 381 -4.93 -0.60 -1.98
CA VAL A 381 -5.78 -0.25 -3.11
C VAL A 381 -4.96 -0.11 -4.38
N TYR A 382 -5.46 -0.62 -5.51
CA TYR A 382 -4.83 -0.47 -6.81
C TYR A 382 -5.88 -0.18 -7.89
N PRO A 383 -6.02 1.07 -8.34
CA PRO A 383 -6.97 1.42 -9.39
C PRO A 383 -6.41 1.11 -10.78
N THR A 384 -7.25 0.52 -11.63
CA THR A 384 -7.05 0.45 -13.08
C THR A 384 -8.09 1.31 -13.79
N ARG A 385 -8.07 1.36 -15.12
CA ARG A 385 -9.11 2.07 -15.90
C ARG A 385 -10.48 1.40 -15.85
N THR A 386 -10.56 0.09 -15.60
CA THR A 386 -11.81 -0.69 -15.75
C THR A 386 -12.32 -1.29 -14.43
N TYR A 387 -11.42 -1.56 -13.49
CA TYR A 387 -11.72 -2.03 -12.14
C TYR A 387 -10.72 -1.45 -11.13
N VAL A 388 -11.08 -1.48 -9.86
CA VAL A 388 -10.18 -1.18 -8.74
C VAL A 388 -10.07 -2.43 -7.89
N ALA A 389 -8.85 -2.83 -7.55
CA ALA A 389 -8.58 -3.85 -6.57
C ALA A 389 -8.40 -3.20 -5.19
N ALA A 390 -8.98 -3.82 -4.17
CA ALA A 390 -8.82 -3.45 -2.77
C ALA A 390 -8.41 -4.70 -1.99
N ALA A 391 -7.37 -4.55 -1.18
CA ALA A 391 -6.94 -5.57 -0.24
C ALA A 391 -7.54 -5.25 1.14
N ASP A 392 -8.51 -6.04 1.55
CA ASP A 392 -9.03 -6.05 2.90
C ASP A 392 -8.24 -7.05 3.73
N MET A 393 -7.69 -6.62 4.88
CA MET A 393 -6.83 -7.47 5.70
C MET A 393 -7.52 -8.77 6.10
N VAL A 394 -8.82 -8.69 6.37
CA VAL A 394 -9.63 -9.79 6.92
C VAL A 394 -10.37 -10.53 5.79
N GLY A 395 -10.94 -9.78 4.85
CA GLY A 395 -11.78 -10.30 3.78
C GLY A 395 -11.02 -10.67 2.50
N GLY A 396 -9.74 -10.33 2.36
CA GLY A 396 -8.96 -10.65 1.17
C GLY A 396 -9.13 -9.67 0.01
N LEU A 397 -9.15 -10.19 -1.21
CA LEU A 397 -9.19 -9.38 -2.44
C LEU A 397 -10.61 -9.03 -2.83
N TRP A 398 -10.89 -7.74 -2.96
CA TRP A 398 -12.15 -7.19 -3.46
C TRP A 398 -11.93 -6.39 -4.73
N LEU A 399 -12.85 -6.51 -5.68
CA LEU A 399 -12.83 -5.79 -6.95
C LEU A 399 -14.09 -4.94 -7.03
N PHE A 400 -14.00 -3.74 -7.57
CA PHE A 400 -15.15 -2.90 -7.87
C PHE A 400 -14.94 -2.06 -9.13
N ARG A 401 -16.03 -1.51 -9.69
CA ARG A 401 -15.92 -0.62 -10.86
C ARG A 401 -15.57 0.81 -10.42
N PRO A 402 -14.62 1.49 -11.09
CA PRO A 402 -14.36 2.90 -10.82
C PRO A 402 -15.64 3.71 -10.99
N PRO A 403 -15.94 4.69 -10.11
CA PRO A 403 -17.04 5.61 -10.33
C PRO A 403 -16.77 6.44 -11.59
N LYS A 404 -17.83 6.78 -12.32
CA LYS A 404 -17.74 7.56 -13.56
C LYS A 404 -17.16 8.97 -13.34
#